data_AF-A0A9N7ATE9-F1
#
_entry.id   AF-A0A9N7ATE9-F1
#
_cell.length_a   1.000
_cell.length_b   1.000
_cell.length_c   1.000
_cell.angle_alpha   90.00
_cell.angle_beta   90.00
_cell.angle_gamma   90.00
#
_symmetry.space_group_name_H-M   'P 1'
#
loop_
_entity.id
_entity.type
_entity.pdbx_description
1 polymer ?
#
loop_
_entity_poly.entity_id
_entity_poly.type
_entity_poly.pdbx_seq_one_letter_code
_entity_poly.pdbx_strand_id
1 'polypeptide(L)'
;MQKAMYKNDECVQIGFFESSDGKIQIVPFKPTTTKVPSTLPSQINSLKEAFKGLKTAKVDGIQKWDTSKITDMTSVFDTTDEFNQDISKWNTSEVTNMNFMFTRAKNFNQDLNNWNTSKVTSMRGMFKETDSFNNDISSWDVSKVTDMHSMFHSAKAFDQKLNDWKTESLTDITAMFQNTEKFNQDLNSWNTEKVTSMINAFQNVKEFNGNIGNWKTNSVTSMKNMFTKAASFNQNISTWNTFKVTDMAYMFEVLKNLIKIFQVEV
;
A
#
# COMPACT_ATOMS: atom_id res chain seq x y z
N MET A 1 10.49 5.25 -29.97
CA MET A 1 10.75 5.98 -28.70
C MET A 1 10.63 7.48 -28.93
N GLN A 2 10.21 8.25 -27.93
CA GLN A 2 9.92 9.68 -28.05
C GLN A 2 10.54 10.46 -26.87
N LYS A 3 11.19 11.60 -27.17
CA LYS A 3 11.75 12.48 -26.12
C LYS A 3 10.67 13.38 -25.52
N ALA A 4 10.77 13.66 -24.23
CA ALA A 4 9.91 14.65 -23.59
C ALA A 4 10.33 16.07 -24.01
N MET A 5 9.36 16.95 -24.23
CA MET A 5 9.61 18.37 -24.50
C MET A 5 8.85 19.25 -23.50
N TYR A 6 9.47 20.36 -23.13
CA TYR A 6 8.94 21.28 -22.12
C TYR A 6 9.01 22.72 -22.60
N LYS A 7 8.01 23.51 -22.20
CA LYS A 7 8.06 24.98 -22.20
C LYS A 7 7.94 25.41 -20.74
N ASN A 8 9.05 25.84 -20.13
CA ASN A 8 9.16 26.05 -18.69
C ASN A 8 8.82 24.75 -17.91
N ASP A 9 7.80 24.81 -17.06
CA ASP A 9 7.27 23.71 -16.25
C ASP A 9 6.09 22.97 -16.90
N GLU A 10 5.72 23.34 -18.12
CA GLU A 10 4.68 22.64 -18.88
C GLU A 10 5.33 21.60 -19.80
N CYS A 11 4.97 20.33 -19.63
CA CYS A 11 5.29 19.32 -20.61
C CYS A 11 4.38 19.51 -21.83
N VAL A 12 4.98 19.73 -23.01
CA VAL A 12 4.25 19.91 -24.27
C VAL A 12 4.27 18.65 -25.13
N GLN A 13 5.16 17.70 -24.84
CA GLN A 13 5.22 16.39 -25.47
C GLN A 13 5.67 15.36 -24.44
N ILE A 14 4.85 14.32 -24.22
CA ILE A 14 5.16 13.21 -23.32
C ILE A 14 6.28 12.37 -23.91
N GLY A 15 7.37 12.17 -23.17
CA GLY A 15 8.42 11.22 -23.56
C GLY A 15 8.07 9.80 -23.16
N PHE A 16 8.56 8.81 -23.90
CA PHE A 16 8.47 7.39 -23.54
C PHE A 16 9.56 6.57 -24.22
N PHE A 17 9.91 5.46 -23.59
CA PHE A 17 10.95 4.52 -24.01
C PHE A 17 10.51 3.08 -23.75
N GLU A 18 11.19 2.12 -24.37
CA GLU A 18 10.99 0.71 -24.06
C GLU A 18 11.90 0.34 -22.87
N SER A 19 11.31 -0.12 -21.78
CA SER A 19 12.04 -0.56 -20.57
C SER A 19 12.62 -1.96 -20.76
N SER A 20 13.54 -2.36 -19.86
CA SER A 20 14.20 -3.66 -19.93
C SER A 20 13.26 -4.86 -19.78
N ASP A 21 12.06 -4.67 -19.23
CA ASP A 21 11.00 -5.66 -19.11
C ASP A 21 9.98 -5.60 -20.28
N GLY A 22 10.31 -4.88 -21.36
CA GLY A 22 9.52 -4.83 -22.61
C GLY A 22 8.27 -3.94 -22.52
N LYS A 23 8.12 -3.15 -21.46
CA LYS A 23 7.01 -2.17 -21.35
C LYS A 23 7.37 -0.89 -22.10
N ILE A 24 6.36 -0.20 -22.60
CA ILE A 24 6.53 1.17 -23.09
C ILE A 24 6.26 2.10 -21.91
N GLN A 25 7.34 2.54 -21.28
CA GLN A 25 7.33 3.34 -20.07
C GLN A 25 7.41 4.83 -20.40
N ILE A 26 6.61 5.61 -19.70
CA ILE A 26 6.70 7.07 -19.73
C ILE A 26 8.04 7.57 -19.18
N VAL A 27 8.61 8.61 -19.79
CA VAL A 27 9.76 9.31 -19.20
C VAL A 27 9.25 10.10 -17.98
N PRO A 28 9.85 9.93 -16.79
CA PRO A 28 9.47 10.68 -15.60
C PRO A 28 9.42 12.20 -15.84
N PHE A 29 8.39 12.84 -15.31
CA PHE A 29 8.20 14.28 -15.41
C PHE A 29 9.14 15.02 -14.45
N LYS A 30 9.44 16.29 -14.77
CA LYS A 30 10.22 17.14 -13.87
C LYS A 30 9.45 17.33 -12.55
N PRO A 31 10.12 17.42 -11.39
CA PRO A 31 9.49 17.73 -10.10
C PRO A 31 8.60 18.98 -10.10
N THR A 32 8.88 19.96 -10.96
CA THR A 32 8.15 21.24 -11.03
C THR A 32 6.97 21.21 -12.00
N THR A 33 6.68 20.08 -12.65
CA THR A 33 5.69 20.01 -13.73
C THR A 33 4.30 20.43 -13.25
N THR A 34 3.70 21.42 -13.93
CA THR A 34 2.35 21.94 -13.61
C THR A 34 1.30 21.54 -14.63
N LYS A 35 1.73 21.07 -15.81
CA LYS A 35 0.85 20.71 -16.91
C LYS A 35 1.48 19.65 -17.81
N VAL A 36 0.64 18.77 -18.34
CA VAL A 36 0.99 17.76 -19.34
C VAL A 36 -0.02 17.78 -20.48
N PRO A 37 0.30 17.20 -21.65
CA PRO A 37 -0.68 16.98 -22.70
C PRO A 37 -1.86 16.17 -22.17
N SER A 38 -3.08 16.59 -22.51
CA SER A 38 -4.32 15.92 -22.05
C SER A 38 -4.53 14.52 -22.64
N THR A 39 -3.73 14.12 -23.62
CA THR A 39 -3.78 12.79 -24.24
C THR A 39 -2.51 12.04 -23.87
N LEU A 40 -2.68 10.90 -23.19
CA LEU A 40 -1.60 9.95 -22.96
C LEU A 40 -1.35 9.16 -24.26
N PRO A 41 -0.11 9.07 -24.78
CA PRO A 41 0.19 8.24 -25.94
C PRO A 41 -0.26 6.79 -25.73
N SER A 42 -1.13 6.28 -26.61
CA SER A 42 -1.87 5.01 -26.44
C SER A 42 -1.02 3.73 -26.46
N GLN A 43 0.28 3.87 -26.74
CA GLN A 43 1.27 2.81 -26.67
C GLN A 43 1.91 2.68 -25.28
N ILE A 44 1.83 3.73 -24.44
CA ILE A 44 2.35 3.68 -23.08
C ILE A 44 1.50 2.70 -22.27
N ASN A 45 2.16 1.74 -21.64
CA ASN A 45 1.54 0.74 -20.76
C ASN A 45 2.19 0.69 -19.37
N SER A 46 3.13 1.61 -19.09
CA SER A 46 3.76 1.79 -17.78
C SER A 46 3.88 3.28 -17.42
N LEU A 47 3.29 3.64 -16.28
CA LEU A 47 3.44 4.96 -15.65
C LEU A 47 4.52 4.97 -14.58
N LYS A 48 5.38 3.95 -14.55
CA LYS A 48 6.41 3.81 -13.52
C LYS A 48 7.22 5.10 -13.36
N GLU A 49 7.23 5.60 -12.13
CA GLU A 49 7.91 6.83 -11.69
C GLU A 49 7.46 8.13 -12.38
N ALA A 50 6.31 8.15 -13.07
CA ALA A 50 5.88 9.29 -13.89
C ALA A 50 5.97 10.63 -13.14
N PHE A 51 5.43 10.72 -11.92
CA PHE A 51 5.40 11.93 -11.10
C PHE A 51 6.20 11.78 -9.80
N LYS A 52 7.21 10.90 -9.80
CA LYS A 52 8.09 10.72 -8.65
C LYS A 52 8.79 12.03 -8.30
N GLY A 53 8.69 12.46 -7.04
CA GLY A 53 9.29 13.69 -6.56
C GLY A 53 8.56 14.97 -6.98
N LEU A 54 7.33 14.88 -7.51
CA LEU A 54 6.52 16.05 -7.87
C LEU A 54 6.31 16.98 -6.66
N LYS A 55 6.54 18.27 -6.88
CA LYS A 55 6.45 19.34 -5.86
C LYS A 55 5.21 20.21 -6.01
N THR A 56 4.31 19.86 -6.92
CA THR A 56 3.10 20.61 -7.23
C THR A 56 1.88 19.85 -6.71
N ALA A 57 0.89 20.57 -6.21
CA ALA A 57 -0.34 19.95 -5.68
C ALA A 57 -1.23 19.33 -6.77
N LYS A 58 -1.10 19.82 -8.00
CA LYS A 58 -1.91 19.46 -9.17
C LYS A 58 -1.08 19.60 -10.46
N VAL A 59 -1.39 18.76 -11.44
CA VAL A 59 -0.89 18.79 -12.81
C VAL A 59 -2.08 18.85 -13.76
N ASP A 60 -2.23 19.94 -14.51
CA ASP A 60 -3.30 20.04 -15.51
C ASP A 60 -3.07 19.05 -16.66
N GLY A 61 -4.12 18.36 -17.08
CA GLY A 61 -4.13 17.39 -18.17
C GLY A 61 -4.20 15.93 -17.73
N ILE A 62 -3.69 15.57 -16.55
CA ILE A 62 -3.63 14.17 -16.08
C ILE A 62 -5.01 13.55 -15.85
N GLN A 63 -6.01 14.38 -15.54
CA GLN A 63 -7.40 13.96 -15.30
C GLN A 63 -8.12 13.50 -16.58
N LYS A 64 -7.53 13.75 -17.75
CA LYS A 64 -8.08 13.39 -19.07
C LYS A 64 -7.40 12.16 -19.69
N TRP A 65 -6.37 11.63 -19.04
CA TRP A 65 -5.64 10.48 -19.55
C TRP A 65 -6.52 9.22 -19.57
N ASP A 66 -6.50 8.51 -20.69
CA ASP A 66 -6.97 7.14 -20.77
C ASP A 66 -5.88 6.22 -20.22
N THR A 67 -6.09 5.71 -19.00
CA THR A 67 -5.16 4.78 -18.34
C THR A 67 -5.53 3.31 -18.51
N SER A 68 -6.50 2.99 -19.38
CA SER A 68 -7.02 1.62 -19.55
C SER A 68 -5.99 0.59 -20.00
N LYS A 69 -4.86 1.02 -20.54
CA LYS A 69 -3.75 0.15 -20.97
C LYS A 69 -2.58 0.10 -19.98
N ILE A 70 -2.66 0.82 -18.87
CA ILE A 70 -1.58 0.86 -17.89
C ILE A 70 -1.57 -0.42 -17.07
N THR A 71 -0.42 -1.08 -17.07
CA THR A 71 -0.18 -2.32 -16.31
C THR A 71 0.73 -2.09 -15.10
N ASP A 72 1.48 -0.99 -15.08
CA ASP A 72 2.48 -0.68 -14.07
C ASP A 72 2.33 0.75 -13.55
N MET A 73 2.03 0.87 -12.27
CA MET A 73 1.91 2.12 -11.52
C MET A 73 2.96 2.22 -10.40
N THR A 74 4.10 1.54 -10.57
CA THR A 74 5.19 1.59 -9.58
C THR A 74 5.65 3.03 -9.35
N SER A 75 5.62 3.50 -8.10
CA SER A 75 6.17 4.80 -7.68
C SER A 75 5.66 6.01 -8.45
N VAL A 76 4.44 5.98 -9.02
CA VAL A 76 3.90 7.09 -9.83
C VAL A 76 3.95 8.41 -9.07
N PHE A 77 3.58 8.44 -7.80
CA PHE A 77 3.55 9.61 -6.92
C PHE A 77 4.44 9.41 -5.67
N ASP A 78 5.55 8.68 -5.79
CA ASP A 78 6.51 8.55 -4.67
C ASP A 78 7.14 9.92 -4.35
N THR A 79 7.19 10.29 -3.06
CA THR A 79 7.78 11.53 -2.54
C THR A 79 7.10 12.78 -3.11
N THR A 80 5.78 12.82 -3.02
CA THR A 80 4.95 13.93 -3.52
C THR A 80 4.21 14.61 -2.38
N ASP A 81 4.95 15.37 -1.56
CA ASP A 81 4.42 15.95 -0.32
C ASP A 81 3.14 16.78 -0.56
N GLU A 82 3.10 17.57 -1.65
CA GLU A 82 2.01 18.49 -1.97
C GLU A 82 0.86 17.86 -2.77
N PHE A 83 1.08 16.73 -3.44
CA PHE A 83 0.13 16.21 -4.41
C PHE A 83 -1.15 15.68 -3.74
N ASN A 84 -2.31 16.22 -4.16
CA ASN A 84 -3.61 15.79 -3.68
C ASN A 84 -4.71 16.04 -4.74
N GLN A 85 -4.37 15.86 -6.01
CA GLN A 85 -5.33 16.01 -7.10
C GLN A 85 -6.18 14.75 -7.27
N ASP A 86 -7.48 14.95 -7.52
CA ASP A 86 -8.41 13.85 -7.86
C ASP A 86 -7.94 13.07 -9.10
N ILE A 87 -7.74 11.77 -8.90
CA ILE A 87 -7.39 10.75 -9.89
C ILE A 87 -8.36 9.56 -9.85
N SER A 88 -9.54 9.73 -9.24
CA SER A 88 -10.58 8.71 -9.11
C SER A 88 -11.06 8.15 -10.46
N LYS A 89 -10.91 8.93 -11.54
CA LYS A 89 -11.29 8.56 -12.91
C LYS A 89 -10.26 7.72 -13.66
N TRP A 90 -9.09 7.48 -13.09
CA TRP A 90 -8.12 6.59 -13.71
C TRP A 90 -8.67 5.16 -13.74
N ASN A 91 -8.63 4.54 -14.92
CA ASN A 91 -8.92 3.14 -15.09
C ASN A 91 -7.70 2.31 -14.64
N THR A 92 -7.87 1.44 -13.65
CA THR A 92 -6.83 0.55 -13.11
C THR A 92 -7.06 -0.93 -13.45
N SER A 93 -8.02 -1.27 -14.32
CA SER A 93 -8.46 -2.66 -14.55
C SER A 93 -7.38 -3.59 -15.10
N GLU A 94 -6.35 -3.03 -15.75
CA GLU A 94 -5.20 -3.76 -16.29
C GLU A 94 -3.95 -3.68 -15.41
N VAL A 95 -3.99 -2.92 -14.32
CA VAL A 95 -2.81 -2.71 -13.44
C VAL A 95 -2.51 -3.99 -12.69
N THR A 96 -1.25 -4.44 -12.76
CA THR A 96 -0.75 -5.61 -12.03
C THR A 96 0.20 -5.22 -10.91
N ASN A 97 0.82 -4.03 -10.98
CA ASN A 97 1.79 -3.55 -9.99
C ASN A 97 1.47 -2.13 -9.52
N MET A 98 1.26 -1.96 -8.21
CA MET A 98 1.01 -0.67 -7.54
C MET A 98 2.08 -0.34 -6.48
N ASN A 99 3.26 -0.95 -6.59
CA ASN A 99 4.31 -0.81 -5.59
C ASN A 99 4.71 0.65 -5.41
N PHE A 100 4.77 1.09 -4.16
CA PHE A 100 5.22 2.40 -3.75
C PHE A 100 4.48 3.58 -4.41
N MET A 101 3.29 3.35 -4.98
CA MET A 101 2.60 4.34 -5.82
C MET A 101 2.44 5.70 -5.13
N PHE A 102 2.13 5.71 -3.83
CA PHE A 102 1.96 6.90 -3.00
C PHE A 102 2.95 6.94 -1.82
N THR A 103 4.07 6.23 -1.88
CA THR A 103 5.07 6.28 -0.80
C THR A 103 5.48 7.72 -0.54
N ARG A 104 5.41 8.19 0.71
CA ARG A 104 5.72 9.58 1.11
C ARG A 104 4.89 10.64 0.37
N ALA A 105 3.70 10.33 -0.12
CA ALA A 105 2.75 11.34 -0.60
C ALA A 105 1.99 11.94 0.60
N LYS A 106 2.64 12.88 1.31
CA LYS A 106 2.23 13.32 2.66
C LYS A 106 0.79 13.85 2.75
N ASN A 107 0.37 14.65 1.78
CA ASN A 107 -0.96 15.28 1.75
C ASN A 107 -2.00 14.50 0.94
N PHE A 108 -1.62 13.37 0.32
CA PHE A 108 -2.54 12.63 -0.54
C PHE A 108 -3.67 11.99 0.27
N ASN A 109 -4.91 12.35 -0.05
CA ASN A 109 -6.11 11.82 0.57
C ASN A 109 -7.32 11.94 -0.37
N GLN A 110 -7.20 11.38 -1.58
CA GLN A 110 -8.30 11.35 -2.55
C GLN A 110 -9.06 10.02 -2.51
N ASP A 111 -10.30 10.05 -2.99
CA ASP A 111 -11.15 8.86 -3.14
C ASP A 111 -10.59 7.93 -4.23
N LEU A 112 -10.34 6.67 -3.84
CA LEU A 112 -9.85 5.59 -4.70
C LEU A 112 -10.80 4.38 -4.70
N ASN A 113 -12.01 4.52 -4.16
CA ASN A 113 -12.95 3.41 -3.96
C ASN A 113 -13.42 2.80 -5.29
N ASN A 114 -13.40 3.57 -6.38
CA ASN A 114 -13.78 3.11 -7.72
C ASN A 114 -12.68 2.38 -8.49
N TRP A 115 -11.47 2.24 -7.92
CA TRP A 115 -10.38 1.56 -8.59
C TRP A 115 -10.60 0.04 -8.62
N ASN A 116 -10.37 -0.57 -9.78
CA ASN A 116 -10.37 -2.02 -9.93
C ASN A 116 -8.96 -2.57 -9.63
N THR A 117 -8.82 -3.34 -8.56
CA THR A 117 -7.54 -3.95 -8.15
C THR A 117 -7.45 -5.46 -8.41
N SER A 118 -8.43 -6.05 -9.09
CA SER A 118 -8.58 -7.51 -9.27
C SER A 118 -7.45 -8.22 -10.05
N LYS A 119 -6.55 -7.45 -10.68
CA LYS A 119 -5.35 -7.95 -11.38
C LYS A 119 -4.05 -7.60 -10.66
N VAL A 120 -4.10 -6.79 -9.61
CA VAL A 120 -2.92 -6.36 -8.85
C VAL A 120 -2.36 -7.56 -8.09
N THR A 121 -1.06 -7.78 -8.23
CA THR A 121 -0.33 -8.84 -7.54
C THR A 121 0.59 -8.32 -6.45
N SER A 122 0.94 -7.02 -6.48
CA SER A 122 1.85 -6.40 -5.52
C SER A 122 1.42 -4.97 -5.18
N MET A 123 1.32 -4.68 -3.88
CA MET A 123 0.98 -3.37 -3.30
C MET A 123 2.04 -2.92 -2.27
N ARG A 124 3.27 -3.40 -2.44
CA ARG A 124 4.38 -3.17 -1.51
C ARG A 124 4.59 -1.67 -1.29
N GLY A 125 4.52 -1.24 -0.03
CA GLY A 125 4.73 0.15 0.37
C GLY A 125 3.79 1.18 -0.28
N MET A 126 2.66 0.78 -0.85
CA MET A 126 1.80 1.67 -1.65
C MET A 126 1.46 2.98 -0.93
N PHE A 127 1.16 2.93 0.37
CA PHE A 127 0.84 4.08 1.23
C PHE A 127 1.87 4.29 2.35
N LYS A 128 3.09 3.77 2.20
CA LYS A 128 4.16 3.94 3.19
C LYS A 128 4.45 5.42 3.42
N GLU A 129 4.44 5.84 4.68
CA GLU A 129 4.69 7.22 5.11
C GLU A 129 3.74 8.25 4.49
N THR A 130 2.48 7.87 4.23
CA THR A 130 1.40 8.80 3.86
C THR A 130 0.74 9.35 5.12
N ASP A 131 0.99 10.63 5.42
CA ASP A 131 0.54 11.19 6.71
C ASP A 131 -0.98 11.42 6.74
N SER A 132 -1.60 11.76 5.60
CA SER A 132 -3.01 12.18 5.52
C SER A 132 -3.99 11.13 4.98
N PHE A 133 -3.51 10.03 4.39
CA PHE A 133 -4.38 9.08 3.69
C PHE A 133 -5.27 8.31 4.67
N ASN A 134 -6.59 8.43 4.50
CA ASN A 134 -7.62 7.72 5.27
C ASN A 134 -8.94 7.57 4.47
N ASN A 135 -8.87 7.46 3.14
CA ASN A 135 -10.05 7.21 2.32
C ASN A 135 -10.41 5.73 2.29
N ASP A 136 -11.71 5.45 2.11
CA ASP A 136 -12.24 4.09 2.06
C ASP A 136 -11.67 3.30 0.86
N ILE A 137 -11.14 2.12 1.15
CA ILE A 137 -10.59 1.14 0.19
C ILE A 137 -11.11 -0.27 0.49
N SER A 138 -12.21 -0.37 1.24
CA SER A 138 -12.84 -1.64 1.63
C SER A 138 -13.34 -2.45 0.44
N SER A 139 -13.66 -1.79 -0.69
CA SER A 139 -14.16 -2.42 -1.92
C SER A 139 -13.08 -3.09 -2.78
N TRP A 140 -11.79 -2.86 -2.48
CA TRP A 140 -10.71 -3.37 -3.30
C TRP A 140 -10.66 -4.91 -3.30
N ASP A 141 -10.57 -5.49 -4.49
CA ASP A 141 -10.29 -6.91 -4.66
C ASP A 141 -8.78 -7.14 -4.56
N VAL A 142 -8.34 -7.70 -3.42
CA VAL A 142 -6.93 -8.05 -3.16
C VAL A 142 -6.66 -9.56 -3.26
N SER A 143 -7.59 -10.34 -3.83
CA SER A 143 -7.51 -11.81 -3.90
C SER A 143 -6.28 -12.36 -4.63
N LYS A 144 -5.64 -11.55 -5.49
CA LYS A 144 -4.40 -11.91 -6.21
C LYS A 144 -3.15 -11.26 -5.65
N VAL A 145 -3.26 -10.37 -4.67
CA VAL A 145 -2.10 -9.72 -4.07
C VAL A 145 -1.34 -10.74 -3.25
N THR A 146 -0.02 -10.84 -3.48
CA THR A 146 0.86 -11.75 -2.75
C THR A 146 1.79 -11.02 -1.78
N ASP A 147 2.05 -9.73 -2.03
CA ASP A 147 3.00 -8.88 -1.29
C ASP A 147 2.35 -7.55 -0.89
N MET A 148 2.19 -7.35 0.42
CA MET A 148 1.76 -6.09 1.06
C MET A 148 2.82 -5.57 2.04
N HIS A 149 4.09 -5.94 1.84
CA HIS A 149 5.19 -5.52 2.71
C HIS A 149 5.20 -3.98 2.85
N SER A 150 5.16 -3.51 4.09
CA SER A 150 5.15 -2.09 4.45
C SER A 150 4.01 -1.25 3.84
N MET A 151 2.90 -1.84 3.37
CA MET A 151 1.86 -1.13 2.62
C MET A 151 1.37 0.15 3.32
N PHE A 152 1.15 0.12 4.63
CA PHE A 152 0.70 1.24 5.46
C PHE A 152 1.73 1.68 6.50
N HIS A 153 3.00 1.26 6.36
CA HIS A 153 4.07 1.61 7.31
C HIS A 153 4.12 3.13 7.52
N SER A 154 3.96 3.60 8.76
CA SER A 154 3.93 5.02 9.13
C SER A 154 2.83 5.84 8.44
N ALA A 155 1.71 5.23 8.04
CA ALA A 155 0.53 5.92 7.52
C ALA A 155 -0.32 6.49 8.68
N LYS A 156 0.07 7.66 9.20
CA LYS A 156 -0.37 8.15 10.53
C LYS A 156 -1.89 8.30 10.69
N ALA A 157 -2.60 8.67 9.63
CA ALA A 157 -4.05 8.91 9.67
C ALA A 157 -4.90 7.67 9.38
N PHE A 158 -4.29 6.57 8.91
CA PHE A 158 -5.02 5.45 8.34
C PHE A 158 -5.72 4.60 9.41
N ASP A 159 -7.04 4.48 9.30
CA ASP A 159 -7.91 3.67 10.18
C ASP A 159 -9.18 3.21 9.43
N GLN A 160 -9.00 2.60 8.25
CA GLN A 160 -10.11 2.14 7.41
C GLN A 160 -10.37 0.64 7.55
N LYS A 161 -11.63 0.24 7.39
CA LYS A 161 -12.07 -1.15 7.48
C LYS A 161 -11.50 -1.97 6.33
N LEU A 162 -10.75 -3.01 6.66
CA LEU A 162 -10.15 -3.94 5.68
C LEU A 162 -10.62 -5.39 5.85
N ASN A 163 -11.57 -5.64 6.76
CA ASN A 163 -11.96 -7.00 7.14
C ASN A 163 -12.55 -7.80 5.97
N ASP A 164 -13.19 -7.14 4.99
CA ASP A 164 -13.83 -7.81 3.86
C ASP A 164 -12.85 -8.15 2.71
N TRP A 165 -11.58 -7.81 2.86
CA TRP A 165 -10.55 -8.17 1.89
C TRP A 165 -10.32 -9.68 1.81
N LYS A 166 -10.23 -10.19 0.57
CA LYS A 166 -9.89 -11.58 0.26
C LYS A 166 -8.37 -11.75 0.23
N THR A 167 -7.79 -12.34 1.29
CA THR A 167 -6.33 -12.36 1.48
C THR A 167 -5.66 -13.73 1.25
N GLU A 168 -6.35 -14.70 0.64
CA GLU A 168 -5.89 -16.08 0.48
C GLU A 168 -4.59 -16.26 -0.34
N SER A 169 -4.15 -15.22 -1.03
CA SER A 169 -2.90 -15.19 -1.80
C SER A 169 -1.74 -14.51 -1.08
N LEU A 170 -1.98 -13.83 0.05
CA LEU A 170 -0.93 -13.09 0.76
C LEU A 170 0.14 -14.04 1.31
N THR A 171 1.40 -13.68 1.07
CA THR A 171 2.57 -14.41 1.58
C THR A 171 3.43 -13.58 2.53
N ASP A 172 3.36 -12.25 2.42
CA ASP A 172 4.17 -11.31 3.20
C ASP A 172 3.34 -10.09 3.65
N ILE A 173 3.26 -9.91 4.97
CA ILE A 173 2.66 -8.74 5.65
C ILE A 173 3.69 -8.06 6.59
N THR A 174 4.98 -8.27 6.33
CA THR A 174 6.07 -7.63 7.05
C THR A 174 5.82 -6.12 7.13
N ALA A 175 5.97 -5.55 8.32
CA ALA A 175 5.84 -4.13 8.59
C ALA A 175 4.54 -3.46 8.05
N MET A 176 3.49 -4.24 7.78
CA MET A 176 2.30 -3.76 7.06
C MET A 176 1.69 -2.51 7.71
N PHE A 177 1.56 -2.51 9.03
CA PHE A 177 1.04 -1.39 9.82
C PHE A 177 2.08 -0.81 10.79
N GLN A 178 3.38 -1.07 10.60
CA GLN A 178 4.40 -0.57 11.52
C GLN A 178 4.32 0.97 11.66
N ASN A 179 4.23 1.49 12.89
CA ASN A 179 4.03 2.91 13.21
C ASN A 179 2.72 3.55 12.68
N THR A 180 1.70 2.78 12.32
CA THR A 180 0.39 3.29 11.87
C THR A 180 -0.47 3.64 13.09
N GLU A 181 -0.13 4.71 13.81
CA GLU A 181 -0.55 4.93 15.22
C GLU A 181 -2.05 4.82 15.52
N LYS A 182 -2.91 5.20 14.56
CA LYS A 182 -4.39 5.22 14.69
C LYS A 182 -5.10 3.93 14.28
N PHE A 183 -4.42 2.99 13.65
CA PHE A 183 -5.08 1.83 13.07
C PHE A 183 -5.65 0.92 14.16
N ASN A 184 -6.97 0.72 14.17
CA ASN A 184 -7.68 -0.09 15.18
C ASN A 184 -8.89 -0.84 14.60
N GLN A 185 -8.75 -1.41 13.41
CA GLN A 185 -9.83 -2.16 12.75
C GLN A 185 -9.68 -3.67 12.91
N ASP A 186 -10.80 -4.37 12.95
CA ASP A 186 -10.83 -5.85 12.94
C ASP A 186 -10.29 -6.39 11.61
N LEU A 187 -9.54 -7.49 11.69
CA LEU A 187 -8.96 -8.20 10.54
C LEU A 187 -9.22 -9.72 10.63
N ASN A 188 -10.24 -10.12 11.41
CA ASN A 188 -10.50 -11.50 11.77
C ASN A 188 -10.96 -12.37 10.59
N SER A 189 -11.47 -11.76 9.52
CA SER A 189 -11.86 -12.47 8.29
C SER A 189 -10.69 -12.77 7.35
N TRP A 190 -9.50 -12.25 7.61
CA TRP A 190 -8.35 -12.49 6.76
C TRP A 190 -7.90 -13.96 6.80
N ASN A 191 -7.73 -14.54 5.62
CA ASN A 191 -7.06 -15.82 5.47
C ASN A 191 -5.54 -15.59 5.38
N THR A 192 -4.81 -15.97 6.43
CA THR A 192 -3.34 -15.81 6.51
C THR A 192 -2.57 -17.12 6.29
N GLU A 193 -3.20 -18.17 5.77
CA GLU A 193 -2.62 -19.53 5.71
C GLU A 193 -1.28 -19.62 4.96
N LYS A 194 -1.08 -18.74 3.96
CA LYS A 194 0.15 -18.67 3.16
C LYS A 194 1.17 -17.65 3.66
N VAL A 195 0.83 -16.86 4.67
CA VAL A 195 1.73 -15.84 5.22
C VAL A 195 2.90 -16.53 5.91
N THR A 196 4.12 -16.14 5.53
CA THR A 196 5.36 -16.69 6.08
C THR A 196 6.07 -15.73 7.03
N SER A 197 5.88 -14.42 6.86
CA SER A 197 6.49 -13.38 7.71
C SER A 197 5.45 -12.41 8.26
N MET A 198 5.51 -12.20 9.57
CA MET A 198 4.73 -11.19 10.32
C MET A 198 5.64 -10.21 11.06
N ILE A 199 6.90 -10.09 10.61
CA ILE A 199 7.91 -9.23 11.25
C ILE A 199 7.42 -7.78 11.30
N ASN A 200 7.46 -7.16 12.48
CA ASN A 200 7.02 -5.78 12.74
C ASN A 200 5.57 -5.46 12.31
N ALA A 201 4.70 -6.44 12.01
CA ALA A 201 3.41 -6.17 11.36
C ALA A 201 2.57 -5.11 12.08
N PHE A 202 2.58 -5.12 13.42
CA PHE A 202 1.92 -4.14 14.30
C PHE A 202 2.90 -3.47 15.28
N GLN A 203 4.19 -3.37 14.92
CA GLN A 203 5.15 -2.68 15.79
C GLN A 203 4.77 -1.20 15.93
N ASN A 204 4.69 -0.73 17.18
CA ASN A 204 4.35 0.64 17.56
C ASN A 204 2.99 1.11 17.02
N VAL A 205 2.02 0.20 16.87
CA VAL A 205 0.63 0.52 16.55
C VAL A 205 -0.13 0.69 17.87
N LYS A 206 -0.07 1.90 18.42
CA LYS A 206 -0.45 2.18 19.81
C LYS A 206 -1.93 1.89 20.11
N GLU A 207 -2.82 2.18 19.16
CA GLU A 207 -4.27 2.04 19.33
C GLU A 207 -4.81 0.65 18.92
N PHE A 208 -3.99 -0.18 18.25
CA PHE A 208 -4.48 -1.43 17.69
C PHE A 208 -4.95 -2.42 18.77
N ASN A 209 -6.22 -2.76 18.67
CA ASN A 209 -6.87 -3.82 19.41
C ASN A 209 -7.95 -4.54 18.57
N GLY A 210 -7.85 -4.46 17.24
CA GLY A 210 -8.77 -5.16 16.34
C GLY A 210 -8.58 -6.68 16.39
N ASN A 211 -9.67 -7.42 16.24
CA ASN A 211 -9.69 -8.88 16.34
C ASN A 211 -8.88 -9.54 15.20
N ILE A 212 -7.98 -10.45 15.57
CA ILE A 212 -7.13 -11.27 14.68
C ILE A 212 -7.07 -12.75 15.13
N GLY A 213 -8.03 -13.18 15.95
CA GLY A 213 -8.03 -14.51 16.57
C GLY A 213 -8.10 -15.66 15.56
N ASN A 214 -8.78 -15.48 14.43
CA ASN A 214 -8.95 -16.53 13.41
C ASN A 214 -7.78 -16.62 12.42
N TRP A 215 -6.70 -15.86 12.61
CA TRP A 215 -5.54 -15.94 11.73
C TRP A 215 -4.92 -17.34 11.77
N LYS A 216 -4.66 -17.88 10.58
CA LYS A 216 -3.96 -19.14 10.37
C LYS A 216 -2.46 -18.89 10.30
N THR A 217 -1.72 -19.26 11.34
CA THR A 217 -0.27 -18.96 11.46
C THR A 217 0.65 -20.16 11.21
N ASN A 218 0.12 -21.30 10.75
CA ASN A 218 0.84 -22.56 10.57
C ASN A 218 1.98 -22.52 9.54
N SER A 219 2.05 -21.48 8.70
CA SER A 219 3.12 -21.23 7.73
C SER A 219 4.13 -20.16 8.16
N VAL A 220 3.86 -19.46 9.26
CA VAL A 220 4.69 -18.33 9.73
C VAL A 220 6.01 -18.85 10.31
N THR A 221 7.12 -18.27 9.87
CA THR A 221 8.46 -18.59 10.36
C THR A 221 9.04 -17.50 11.26
N SER A 222 8.56 -16.25 11.16
CA SER A 222 8.99 -15.16 12.03
C SER A 222 7.84 -14.23 12.43
N MET A 223 7.76 -13.94 13.72
CA MET A 223 6.87 -12.97 14.37
C MET A 223 7.69 -11.90 15.12
N LYS A 224 8.95 -11.71 14.74
CA LYS A 224 9.86 -10.75 15.38
C LYS A 224 9.22 -9.36 15.46
N ASN A 225 9.24 -8.79 16.66
CA ASN A 225 8.67 -7.50 16.99
C ASN A 225 7.18 -7.28 16.64
N MET A 226 6.39 -8.33 16.36
CA MET A 226 5.06 -8.17 15.76
C MET A 226 4.17 -7.18 16.52
N PHE A 227 4.20 -7.17 17.85
CA PHE A 227 3.42 -6.28 18.73
C PHE A 227 4.31 -5.42 19.65
N THR A 228 5.60 -5.25 19.35
CA THR A 228 6.48 -4.40 20.16
C THR A 228 5.89 -3.00 20.25
N LYS A 229 5.66 -2.49 21.46
CA LYS A 229 5.02 -1.18 21.73
C LYS A 229 3.57 -1.02 21.20
N ALA A 230 2.87 -2.11 20.85
CA ALA A 230 1.43 -2.08 20.57
C ALA A 230 0.64 -2.01 21.90
N ALA A 231 0.59 -0.82 22.49
CA ALA A 231 0.20 -0.63 23.90
C ALA A 231 -1.23 -1.08 24.25
N SER A 232 -2.15 -1.02 23.29
CA SER A 232 -3.57 -1.34 23.50
C SER A 232 -3.93 -2.79 23.21
N PHE A 233 -3.05 -3.56 22.55
CA PHE A 233 -3.36 -4.89 22.07
C PHE A 233 -3.59 -5.89 23.22
N ASN A 234 -4.76 -6.52 23.24
CA ASN A 234 -5.17 -7.51 24.25
C ASN A 234 -6.06 -8.64 23.71
N GLN A 235 -6.08 -8.86 22.39
CA GLN A 235 -6.94 -9.85 21.76
C GLN A 235 -6.50 -11.29 22.06
N ASN A 236 -7.47 -12.20 22.11
CA ASN A 236 -7.22 -13.64 22.25
C ASN A 236 -6.66 -14.20 20.94
N ILE A 237 -5.46 -14.78 21.02
CA ILE A 237 -4.75 -15.41 19.90
C ILE A 237 -4.31 -16.85 20.25
N SER A 238 -4.98 -17.48 21.22
CA SER A 238 -4.69 -18.83 21.70
C SER A 238 -4.84 -19.93 20.63
N THR A 239 -5.56 -19.64 19.56
CA THR A 239 -5.78 -20.50 18.39
C THR A 239 -4.59 -20.54 17.41
N TRP A 240 -3.62 -19.65 17.58
CA TRP A 240 -2.49 -19.55 16.64
C TRP A 240 -1.56 -20.76 16.74
N ASN A 241 -1.27 -21.37 15.59
CA ASN A 241 -0.27 -22.42 15.47
C ASN A 241 1.11 -21.79 15.23
N THR A 242 1.99 -21.90 16.22
CA THR A 242 3.33 -21.31 16.19
C THR A 242 4.45 -22.32 15.97
N PHE A 243 4.14 -23.58 15.61
CA PHE A 243 5.12 -24.67 15.50
C PHE A 243 6.29 -24.39 14.54
N LYS A 244 6.04 -23.64 13.45
CA LYS A 244 7.08 -23.28 12.47
C LYS A 244 7.82 -21.97 12.79
N VAL A 245 7.41 -21.23 13.81
CA VAL A 245 7.99 -19.93 14.13
C VAL A 245 9.36 -20.15 14.80
N THR A 246 10.42 -19.70 14.13
CA THR A 246 11.79 -19.81 14.63
C THR A 246 12.29 -18.51 15.29
N ASP A 247 11.59 -17.39 15.08
CA ASP A 247 11.95 -16.09 15.66
C ASP A 247 10.71 -15.34 16.17
N MET A 248 10.61 -15.21 17.50
CA MET A 248 9.63 -14.38 18.21
C MET A 248 10.29 -13.27 19.03
N ALA A 249 11.53 -12.88 18.69
CA ALA A 249 12.27 -11.90 19.48
C ALA A 249 11.46 -10.60 19.61
N TYR A 250 11.32 -10.13 20.85
CA TYR A 250 10.63 -8.89 21.22
C TYR A 250 9.15 -8.80 20.81
N MET A 251 8.51 -9.91 20.41
CA MET A 251 7.13 -9.92 19.88
C MET A 251 6.15 -9.11 20.72
N PHE A 252 6.22 -9.19 22.06
CA PHE A 252 5.36 -8.46 23.00
C PHE A 252 6.14 -7.47 23.89
N GLU A 253 7.33 -7.03 23.46
CA GLU A 253 8.14 -6.12 24.27
C GLU A 253 7.40 -4.79 24.53
N VAL A 254 7.42 -4.32 25.79
CA VAL A 254 6.73 -3.10 26.26
C VAL A 254 5.19 -3.18 26.21
N LEU A 255 4.63 -4.38 26.01
CA LEU A 255 3.18 -4.58 26.03
C LEU A 255 2.67 -4.67 27.48
N LYS A 256 1.71 -3.81 27.84
CA LYS A 256 1.27 -3.63 29.24
C LYS A 256 0.28 -4.68 29.74
N ASN A 257 -0.38 -5.42 28.84
CA ASN A 257 -1.55 -6.28 29.16
C ASN A 257 -1.39 -7.74 28.71
N LEU A 258 -0.27 -8.39 29.07
CA LEU A 258 0.04 -9.78 28.65
C LEU A 258 -0.92 -10.85 29.21
N ILE A 259 -1.54 -10.63 30.38
CA ILE A 259 -2.29 -11.66 31.12
C ILE A 259 -3.54 -12.16 30.37
N LYS A 260 -4.14 -11.36 29.46
CA LYS A 260 -5.37 -11.71 28.73
C LYS A 260 -5.14 -12.41 27.39
N ILE A 261 -3.92 -12.41 26.86
CA ILE A 261 -3.61 -12.89 25.51
C ILE A 261 -3.72 -14.43 25.41
N PHE A 262 -3.51 -15.14 26.53
CA PHE A 262 -3.45 -16.60 26.59
C PHE A 262 -4.54 -17.25 27.46
N GLN A 263 -5.55 -16.49 27.92
CA GLN A 263 -6.62 -17.08 28.73
C GLN A 263 -7.63 -17.82 27.85
N VAL A 264 -7.82 -19.10 28.14
CA VAL A 264 -9.02 -19.84 27.78
C VAL A 264 -10.09 -19.37 28.75
N GLU A 265 -11.20 -18.80 28.26
CA GLU A 265 -12.38 -18.59 29.10
C GLU A 265 -12.85 -19.98 29.56
N VAL A 266 -12.75 -20.23 30.88
CA VAL A 266 -13.18 -21.49 31.54
C VAL A 266 -14.69 -21.51 31.67
#